data_AF-A0A8T7F178-F1
#
_entry.id   AF-A0A8T7F178-F1
#
_cell.length_a   1.000
_cell.length_b   1.000
_cell.length_c   1.000
_cell.angle_alpha   90.00
_cell.angle_beta   90.00
_cell.angle_gamma   90.00
#
_symmetry.space_group_name_H-M   'P 1'
#
loop_
_entity.id
_entity.type
_entity.pdbx_description
1 polymer ?
#
loop_
_entity_poly.entity_id
_entity_poly.type
_entity_poly.pdbx_seq_one_letter_code
_entity_poly.pdbx_strand_id
1 'polypeptide(L)'
;MKGNYHRLSVAFWVMVLLLAGLTACKEDKSKNEDDVSGVQVATPIPNTPQQVITVVVTRTPTPMITPSITPTLDFPAYRVAGTWYLYIRFDLNNTAIVQQLGYSATATLEVTDYAVVTGSGMLMPTPFDPACEIRSVDAEGLAFKMQGSLRPDGERILMDVEITPANYSAVENYEVRCPSDNGEWRTVSQPNLIWPVLSQTERTKYTFDLTQPSYTVTFTEDIAARTGNVIKGLLSAELISLQ
;
A
#
# COMPACT_ATOMS: atom_id res chain seq x y z
N MET A 1 18.71 -16.36 -53.03
CA MET A 1 18.74 -14.92 -52.66
C MET A 1 18.43 -14.86 -51.16
N LYS A 2 19.38 -15.11 -50.24
CA LYS A 2 20.43 -14.22 -49.69
C LYS A 2 19.92 -12.81 -49.34
N GLY A 3 19.80 -12.55 -48.03
CA GLY A 3 19.50 -11.25 -47.45
C GLY A 3 19.58 -11.29 -45.91
N ASN A 4 20.80 -11.45 -45.39
CA ASN A 4 21.16 -11.25 -43.98
C ASN A 4 21.08 -9.75 -43.62
N TYR A 5 20.51 -9.42 -42.46
CA TYR A 5 20.91 -8.23 -41.72
C TYR A 5 21.27 -8.60 -40.28
N HIS A 6 22.52 -8.29 -39.97
CA HIS A 6 23.20 -8.49 -38.70
C HIS A 6 23.19 -7.14 -37.94
N ARG A 7 23.04 -7.23 -36.62
CA ARG A 7 23.84 -6.57 -35.57
C ARG A 7 23.48 -5.17 -35.02
N LEU A 8 23.58 -5.15 -33.67
CA LEU A 8 24.21 -4.17 -32.76
C LEU A 8 23.33 -3.09 -32.08
N SER A 9 23.21 -3.18 -30.74
CA SER A 9 23.38 -2.06 -29.78
C SER A 9 23.49 -2.65 -28.35
N VAL A 10 24.69 -2.86 -27.79
CA VAL A 10 25.53 -1.96 -26.97
C VAL A 10 25.08 -1.85 -25.50
N ALA A 11 26.00 -2.23 -24.63
CA ALA A 11 25.99 -2.22 -23.17
C ALA A 11 25.93 -0.80 -22.57
N PHE A 12 25.40 -0.68 -21.34
CA PHE A 12 25.72 0.44 -20.46
C PHE A 12 25.81 0.02 -18.99
N TRP A 13 26.97 0.32 -18.41
CA TRP A 13 27.41 0.16 -17.02
C TRP A 13 26.69 1.10 -16.04
N VAL A 14 26.64 0.77 -14.74
CA VAL A 14 27.22 1.55 -13.62
C VAL A 14 27.36 0.66 -12.37
N MET A 15 28.59 0.57 -11.85
CA MET A 15 28.99 0.12 -10.52
C MET A 15 29.75 1.28 -9.88
N VAL A 16 29.53 1.64 -8.60
CA VAL A 16 30.44 2.25 -7.60
C VAL A 16 29.62 2.43 -6.29
N LEU A 17 29.81 1.65 -5.21
CA LEU A 17 30.79 1.72 -4.10
C LEU A 17 30.62 2.89 -3.09
N LEU A 18 30.39 2.58 -1.80
CA LEU A 18 31.18 3.12 -0.67
C LEU A 18 30.86 2.48 0.70
N LEU A 19 31.95 2.11 1.40
CA LEU A 19 32.10 1.55 2.74
C LEU A 19 31.99 2.62 3.86
N ALA A 20 31.72 2.17 5.10
CA ALA A 20 32.63 2.27 6.28
C ALA A 20 31.90 2.59 7.61
N GLY A 21 32.32 1.95 8.70
CA GLY A 21 32.10 2.50 10.06
C GLY A 21 31.90 1.50 11.21
N LEU A 22 32.86 0.60 11.47
CA LEU A 22 33.00 -0.15 12.74
C LEU A 22 33.88 0.65 13.71
N THR A 23 33.42 0.91 14.94
CA THR A 23 34.24 1.23 16.14
C THR A 23 33.51 0.69 17.38
N ALA A 24 33.92 -0.44 17.98
CA ALA A 24 34.93 -0.63 19.05
C ALA A 24 34.49 -0.07 20.43
N CYS A 25 34.13 -0.95 21.38
CA CYS A 25 34.88 -1.38 22.59
C CYS A 25 34.75 -0.41 23.80
N LYS A 26 34.08 -0.80 24.88
CA LYS A 26 34.52 -1.61 26.05
C LYS A 26 35.09 -0.71 27.15
N GLU A 27 34.52 -0.76 28.36
CA GLU A 27 35.27 -0.35 29.55
C GLU A 27 34.83 -1.11 30.82
N ASP A 28 35.86 -1.48 31.58
CA ASP A 28 35.92 -2.51 32.60
C ASP A 28 35.59 -2.00 34.02
N LYS A 29 35.29 -2.94 34.92
CA LYS A 29 35.10 -2.74 36.36
C LYS A 29 36.45 -2.55 37.10
N SER A 30 36.38 -1.84 38.24
CA SER A 30 36.71 -2.37 39.59
C SER A 30 37.84 -1.67 40.39
N LYS A 31 37.45 -1.35 41.65
CA LYS A 31 38.15 -1.51 42.95
C LYS A 31 38.99 -0.37 43.58
N ASN A 32 38.53 -0.05 44.80
CA ASN A 32 39.15 0.46 46.03
C ASN A 32 40.64 0.12 46.24
N GLU A 33 41.38 0.96 46.99
CA GLU A 33 41.74 0.72 48.41
C GLU A 33 42.52 1.91 49.02
N ASP A 34 42.44 1.97 50.35
CA ASP A 34 42.95 2.95 51.31
C ASP A 34 44.49 3.01 51.42
N ASP A 35 45.07 4.11 51.98
CA ASP A 35 45.94 4.09 53.18
C ASP A 35 46.42 5.51 53.60
N VAL A 36 46.95 5.61 54.82
CA VAL A 36 46.90 6.69 55.80
C VAL A 36 48.28 7.36 56.06
N SER A 37 48.22 8.57 56.65
CA SER A 37 49.19 9.24 57.54
C SER A 37 50.40 9.99 56.98
N GLY A 38 50.33 11.32 57.14
CA GLY A 38 51.48 12.22 57.29
C GLY A 38 51.11 13.36 58.24
N VAL A 39 51.66 13.33 59.45
CA VAL A 39 51.51 14.38 60.48
C VAL A 39 52.19 15.67 60.00
N GLN A 40 51.44 16.77 59.91
CA GLN A 40 52.01 18.11 59.82
C GLN A 40 51.49 19.02 60.94
N VAL A 41 52.46 19.69 61.56
CA VAL A 41 52.38 20.58 62.71
C VAL A 41 51.55 21.83 62.36
N ALA A 42 50.71 22.27 63.31
CA ALA A 42 49.77 23.37 63.13
C ALA A 42 50.46 24.75 63.03
N THR A 43 50.12 25.48 61.97
CA THR A 43 50.35 26.93 61.85
C THR A 43 48.99 27.62 61.92
N PRO A 44 48.75 28.62 62.79
CA PRO A 44 47.46 29.30 62.84
C PRO A 44 47.26 30.14 61.57
N ILE A 45 46.27 29.77 60.76
CA ILE A 45 45.88 30.51 59.55
C ILE A 45 44.92 31.65 59.96
N PRO A 46 45.09 32.88 59.42
CA PRO A 46 44.25 34.04 59.76
C PRO A 46 42.78 33.80 59.45
N ASN A 47 41.88 34.24 60.33
CA ASN A 47 40.44 34.28 60.10
C ASN A 47 40.13 35.04 58.80
N THR A 48 39.91 34.28 57.72
CA THR A 48 39.43 34.80 56.45
C THR A 48 37.90 34.71 56.50
N PRO A 49 37.14 35.78 56.21
CA PRO A 49 35.69 35.70 56.18
C PRO A 49 35.26 34.65 55.17
N GLN A 50 34.55 33.61 55.62
CA GLN A 50 33.97 32.60 54.73
C GLN A 50 32.97 33.29 53.80
N GLN A 51 33.31 33.40 52.52
CA GLN A 51 32.34 33.77 51.50
C GLN A 51 31.37 32.60 51.34
N VAL A 52 30.13 32.78 51.79
CA VAL A 52 29.05 31.83 51.50
C VAL A 52 28.70 31.97 50.02
N ILE A 53 29.24 31.10 49.18
CA ILE A 53 28.83 31.00 47.78
C ILE A 53 27.45 30.36 47.77
N THR A 54 26.41 31.18 47.58
CA THR A 54 25.05 30.66 47.38
C THR A 54 24.96 30.18 45.93
N VAL A 55 25.09 28.88 45.71
CA VAL A 55 24.88 28.29 44.38
C VAL A 55 23.36 28.25 44.14
N VAL A 56 22.86 29.21 43.36
CA VAL A 56 21.50 29.15 42.83
C VAL A 56 21.50 28.11 41.72
N VAL A 57 21.07 26.89 42.06
CA VAL A 57 20.83 25.85 41.06
C VAL A 57 19.51 26.18 40.36
N THR A 58 19.58 26.91 39.26
CA THR A 58 18.44 27.09 38.36
C THR A 58 18.14 25.73 37.73
N ARG A 59 17.11 25.03 38.22
CA ARG A 59 16.61 23.83 37.54
C ARG A 59 16.07 24.28 36.18
N THR A 60 16.67 23.79 35.10
CA THR A 60 16.09 23.93 33.77
C THR A 60 14.66 23.39 33.85
N PRO A 61 13.63 24.19 33.50
CA PRO A 61 12.26 23.69 33.51
C PRO A 61 12.22 22.46 32.61
N THR A 62 11.71 21.35 33.14
CA THR A 62 11.42 20.16 32.35
C THR A 62 10.60 20.62 31.14
N PRO A 63 10.98 20.26 29.89
CA PRO A 63 10.20 20.65 28.74
C PRO A 63 8.76 20.21 28.97
N MET A 64 7.85 21.18 29.03
CA MET A 64 6.43 20.92 29.14
C MET A 64 6.06 20.12 27.89
N ILE A 65 5.67 18.86 28.07
CA ILE A 65 5.18 18.04 26.98
C ILE A 65 3.90 18.72 26.50
N THR A 66 3.97 19.42 25.37
CA THR A 66 2.78 19.94 24.70
C THR A 66 1.85 18.76 24.47
N PRO A 67 0.60 18.78 24.96
CA PRO A 67 -0.33 17.70 24.70
C PRO A 67 -0.45 17.54 23.19
N SER A 68 -0.25 16.31 22.70
CA SER A 68 -0.54 15.97 21.31
C SER A 68 -2.01 16.28 21.08
N ILE A 69 -2.31 17.28 20.25
CA ILE A 69 -3.68 17.65 19.93
C ILE A 69 -4.22 16.51 19.07
N THR A 70 -5.04 15.65 19.66
CA THR A 70 -5.80 14.67 18.90
C THR A 70 -6.73 15.44 17.96
N PRO A 71 -6.63 15.27 16.62
CA PRO A 71 -7.50 15.95 15.70
C PRO A 71 -8.94 15.60 16.03
N THR A 72 -9.76 16.61 16.33
CA THR A 72 -11.19 16.42 16.54
C THR A 72 -11.88 16.55 15.20
N LEU A 73 -12.51 15.47 14.73
CA LEU A 73 -13.34 15.53 13.53
C LEU A 73 -14.64 16.29 13.82
N ASP A 74 -15.14 17.02 12.83
CA ASP A 74 -16.41 17.75 12.89
C ASP A 74 -17.64 16.87 12.60
N PHE A 75 -17.42 15.57 12.36
CA PHE A 75 -18.47 14.56 12.16
C PHE A 75 -18.17 13.28 12.97
N PRO A 76 -19.20 12.48 13.31
CA PRO A 76 -19.06 11.33 14.19
C PRO A 76 -18.55 10.07 13.46
N ALA A 77 -17.30 10.07 13.01
CA ALA A 77 -16.67 8.94 12.29
C ALA A 77 -16.73 7.60 13.06
N TYR A 78 -16.69 7.65 14.40
CA TYR A 78 -16.82 6.48 15.27
C TYR A 78 -18.10 5.65 15.03
N ARG A 79 -19.15 6.22 14.42
CA ARG A 79 -20.40 5.50 14.12
C ARG A 79 -20.25 4.48 13.00
N VAL A 80 -19.28 4.67 12.12
CA VAL A 80 -19.03 3.81 10.94
C VAL A 80 -17.64 3.16 10.99
N ALA A 81 -16.89 3.41 12.06
CA ALA A 81 -15.60 2.79 12.29
C ALA A 81 -15.73 1.27 12.49
N GLY A 82 -14.67 0.54 12.14
CA GLY A 82 -14.59 -0.91 12.21
C GLY A 82 -14.22 -1.53 10.87
N THR A 83 -14.39 -2.85 10.81
CA THR A 83 -14.10 -3.63 9.62
C THR A 83 -15.27 -3.63 8.66
N TRP A 84 -15.00 -3.42 7.38
CA TRP A 84 -15.95 -3.50 6.28
C TRP A 84 -15.47 -4.51 5.25
N TYR A 85 -16.39 -5.16 4.58
CA TYR A 85 -16.11 -6.09 3.48
C TYR A 85 -16.58 -5.46 2.17
N LEU A 86 -15.73 -5.56 1.14
CA LEU A 86 -16.09 -5.20 -0.23
C LEU A 86 -16.13 -6.45 -1.10
N TYR A 87 -17.26 -6.67 -1.76
CA TYR A 87 -17.33 -7.57 -2.91
C TYR A 87 -17.11 -6.74 -4.18
N ILE A 88 -16.19 -7.18 -5.03
CA ILE A 88 -15.81 -6.45 -6.25
C ILE A 88 -15.92 -7.43 -7.41
N ARG A 89 -16.60 -6.99 -8.48
CA ARG A 89 -16.66 -7.69 -9.75
C ARG A 89 -16.41 -6.72 -10.89
N PHE A 90 -15.51 -7.10 -11.79
CA PHE A 90 -15.28 -6.43 -13.07
C PHE A 90 -15.47 -7.45 -14.20
N ASP A 91 -16.13 -7.05 -15.27
CA ASP A 91 -16.28 -7.86 -16.47
C ASP A 91 -15.76 -7.07 -17.67
N LEU A 92 -14.76 -7.61 -18.36
CA LEU A 92 -14.25 -7.10 -19.62
C LEU A 92 -14.80 -7.97 -20.76
N ASN A 93 -15.61 -7.38 -21.63
CA ASN A 93 -16.18 -8.08 -22.78
C ASN A 93 -15.46 -7.72 -24.08
N ASN A 94 -15.40 -8.67 -25.01
CA ASN A 94 -14.78 -8.57 -26.33
C ASN A 94 -13.28 -8.26 -26.26
N THR A 95 -12.56 -9.00 -25.43
CA THR A 95 -11.08 -8.90 -25.36
C THR A 95 -10.43 -9.63 -26.54
N ALA A 96 -9.13 -9.41 -26.75
CA ALA A 96 -8.40 -10.04 -27.85
C ALA A 96 -8.12 -11.54 -27.64
N ILE A 97 -8.21 -12.05 -26.40
CA ILE A 97 -7.86 -13.44 -26.05
C ILE A 97 -9.11 -14.29 -25.83
N VAL A 98 -10.06 -13.74 -25.08
CA VAL A 98 -11.28 -14.43 -24.66
C VAL A 98 -12.48 -13.53 -24.91
N GLN A 99 -13.64 -14.14 -25.17
CA GLN A 99 -14.87 -13.36 -25.33
C GLN A 99 -15.18 -12.52 -24.09
N GLN A 100 -14.97 -13.06 -22.89
CA GLN A 100 -15.17 -12.35 -21.63
C GLN A 100 -14.05 -12.68 -20.65
N LEU A 101 -13.55 -11.67 -19.95
CA LEU A 101 -12.60 -11.81 -18.85
C LEU A 101 -13.19 -11.16 -17.61
N GLY A 102 -13.70 -12.00 -16.70
CA GLY A 102 -14.21 -11.56 -15.40
C GLY A 102 -13.09 -11.47 -14.37
N TYR A 103 -13.23 -10.55 -13.41
CA TYR A 103 -12.40 -10.45 -12.22
C TYR A 103 -13.31 -10.33 -11.01
N SER A 104 -13.07 -11.14 -9.98
CA SER A 104 -13.81 -11.06 -8.73
C SER A 104 -12.86 -10.98 -7.53
N ALA A 105 -13.19 -10.16 -6.55
CA ALA A 105 -12.45 -10.09 -5.28
C ALA A 105 -13.40 -9.95 -4.09
N THR A 106 -12.90 -10.36 -2.94
CA THR A 106 -13.32 -9.82 -1.65
C THR A 106 -12.16 -9.03 -1.07
N ALA A 107 -12.42 -7.82 -0.59
CA ALA A 107 -11.45 -7.01 0.13
C ALA A 107 -11.95 -6.73 1.54
N THR A 108 -11.01 -6.64 2.47
CA THR A 108 -11.28 -6.18 3.83
C THR A 108 -10.78 -4.75 3.95
N LEU A 109 -11.62 -3.87 4.45
CA LEU A 109 -11.31 -2.49 4.78
C LEU A 109 -11.37 -2.29 6.30
N GLU A 110 -10.43 -1.53 6.82
CA GLU A 110 -10.45 -1.01 8.18
C GLU A 110 -10.72 0.49 8.13
N VAL A 111 -11.80 0.91 8.78
CA VAL A 111 -12.24 2.29 8.89
C VAL A 111 -11.97 2.77 10.31
N THR A 112 -11.09 3.76 10.47
CA THR A 112 -10.75 4.30 11.79
C THR A 112 -11.70 5.41 12.21
N ASP A 113 -11.76 5.67 13.53
CA ASP A 113 -12.43 6.82 14.12
C ASP A 113 -11.75 8.17 13.77
N TYR A 114 -10.58 8.13 13.12
CA TYR A 114 -9.87 9.29 12.56
C TYR A 114 -10.13 9.50 11.07
N ALA A 115 -11.20 8.92 10.52
CA ALA A 115 -11.60 9.07 9.13
C ALA A 115 -10.57 8.55 8.11
N VAL A 116 -9.73 7.59 8.50
CA VAL A 116 -8.78 6.91 7.61
C VAL A 116 -9.35 5.56 7.21
N VAL A 117 -9.23 5.23 5.92
CA VAL A 117 -9.64 3.93 5.38
C VAL A 117 -8.43 3.25 4.75
N THR A 118 -8.20 2.00 5.14
CA THR A 118 -7.15 1.17 4.55
C THR A 118 -7.64 -0.24 4.32
N GLY A 119 -7.10 -0.94 3.33
CA GLY A 119 -7.44 -2.33 3.11
C GLY A 119 -6.67 -2.97 1.97
N SER A 120 -7.03 -4.20 1.67
CA SER A 120 -6.43 -4.97 0.58
C SER A 120 -7.33 -6.11 0.13
N GLY A 121 -7.10 -6.59 -1.08
CA GLY A 121 -7.75 -7.77 -1.61
C GLY A 121 -6.96 -8.39 -2.76
N MET A 122 -7.56 -9.38 -3.39
CA MET A 122 -6.99 -10.12 -4.50
C MET A 122 -8.06 -10.33 -5.57
N LEU A 123 -7.83 -9.78 -6.77
CA LEU A 123 -8.71 -10.04 -7.93
C LEU A 123 -8.37 -11.38 -8.54
N MET A 124 -9.35 -12.26 -8.59
CA MET A 124 -9.24 -13.57 -9.22
C MET A 124 -9.78 -13.47 -10.65
N PRO A 125 -8.95 -13.69 -11.68
CA PRO A 125 -9.41 -13.72 -13.06
C PRO A 125 -10.22 -14.98 -13.34
N THR A 126 -11.28 -14.81 -14.13
CA THR A 126 -12.21 -15.85 -14.56
C THR A 126 -12.44 -15.68 -16.07
N PRO A 127 -11.49 -16.16 -16.91
CA PRO A 127 -11.65 -16.10 -18.35
C PRO A 127 -12.81 -17.00 -18.80
N PHE A 128 -13.57 -16.54 -19.78
CA PHE A 128 -14.67 -17.27 -20.37
C PHE A 128 -14.67 -17.10 -21.89
N ASP A 129 -14.73 -18.22 -22.59
CA ASP A 129 -14.95 -18.29 -24.03
C ASP A 129 -15.86 -19.48 -24.34
N PRO A 130 -17.01 -19.30 -25.02
CA PRO A 130 -17.94 -20.39 -25.28
C PRO A 130 -17.37 -21.44 -26.25
N ALA A 131 -16.35 -21.11 -27.04
CA ALA A 131 -15.75 -22.01 -28.01
C ALA A 131 -14.57 -22.79 -27.42
N CYS A 132 -13.99 -22.37 -26.29
CA CYS A 132 -12.78 -22.96 -25.74
C CYS A 132 -12.92 -23.28 -24.26
N GLU A 133 -12.25 -24.34 -23.81
CA GLU A 133 -12.04 -24.56 -22.39
C GLU A 133 -10.83 -23.77 -21.92
N ILE A 134 -10.98 -23.00 -20.84
CA ILE A 134 -9.93 -22.14 -20.31
C ILE A 134 -9.80 -22.33 -18.82
N ARG A 135 -8.56 -22.38 -18.33
CA ARG A 135 -8.26 -22.38 -16.90
C ARG A 135 -7.11 -21.43 -16.59
N SER A 136 -7.19 -20.77 -15.44
CA SER A 136 -6.06 -20.01 -14.90
C SER A 136 -4.97 -20.98 -14.44
N VAL A 137 -3.73 -20.74 -14.85
CA VAL A 137 -2.57 -21.50 -14.40
C VAL A 137 -2.05 -20.93 -13.10
N ASP A 138 -2.06 -19.60 -12.98
CA ASP A 138 -1.69 -18.92 -11.75
C ASP A 138 -2.94 -18.74 -10.89
N ALA A 139 -2.94 -19.37 -9.72
CA ALA A 139 -3.96 -19.15 -8.70
C ALA A 139 -3.67 -17.91 -7.83
N GLU A 140 -2.56 -17.21 -8.06
CA GLU A 140 -2.07 -16.16 -7.16
C GLU A 140 -2.85 -14.84 -7.26
N GLY A 141 -3.77 -14.72 -8.23
CA GLY A 141 -4.62 -13.55 -8.41
C GLY A 141 -3.82 -12.25 -8.59
N LEU A 142 -4.53 -11.12 -8.62
CA LEU A 142 -3.94 -9.80 -8.75
C LEU A 142 -4.16 -9.04 -7.44
N ALA A 143 -3.13 -9.02 -6.60
CA ALA A 143 -3.18 -8.32 -5.32
C ALA A 143 -3.33 -6.79 -5.51
N PHE A 144 -4.13 -6.17 -4.65
CA PHE A 144 -4.31 -4.72 -4.60
C PHE A 144 -4.45 -4.21 -3.17
N LYS A 145 -4.17 -2.91 -3.00
CA LYS A 145 -4.39 -2.15 -1.79
C LYS A 145 -5.51 -1.15 -2.01
N MET A 146 -6.18 -0.80 -0.91
CA MET A 146 -7.18 0.25 -0.88
C MET A 146 -6.79 1.29 0.16
N GLN A 147 -6.90 2.57 -0.21
CA GLN A 147 -6.63 3.69 0.67
C GLN A 147 -7.66 4.78 0.46
N GLY A 148 -8.05 5.45 1.52
CA GLY A 148 -9.14 6.40 1.44
C GLY A 148 -9.35 7.18 2.72
N SER A 149 -10.45 7.93 2.73
CA SER A 149 -10.87 8.72 3.87
C SER A 149 -12.39 8.80 3.97
N LEU A 150 -12.87 9.12 5.16
CA LEU A 150 -14.27 9.49 5.34
C LEU A 150 -14.47 10.99 5.13
N ARG A 151 -15.63 11.36 4.62
CA ARG A 151 -16.08 12.75 4.57
C ARG A 151 -17.58 12.85 4.91
N PRO A 152 -18.01 13.95 5.53
CA PRO A 152 -19.43 14.20 5.74
C PRO A 152 -20.10 14.66 4.43
N ASP A 153 -21.36 14.30 4.27
CA ASP A 153 -22.25 14.81 3.22
C ASP A 153 -23.68 14.94 3.74
N GLY A 154 -23.96 16.07 4.39
CA GLY A 154 -25.18 16.27 5.16
C GLY A 154 -25.21 15.33 6.37
N GLU A 155 -26.25 14.49 6.44
CA GLU A 155 -26.37 13.44 7.47
C GLU A 155 -25.61 12.16 7.11
N ARG A 156 -25.08 12.06 5.89
CA ARG A 156 -24.35 10.89 5.40
C ARG A 156 -22.88 10.98 5.76
N ILE A 157 -22.27 9.81 5.93
CA ILE A 157 -20.82 9.65 6.03
C ILE A 157 -20.40 8.82 4.82
N LEU A 158 -19.65 9.47 3.92
CA LEU A 158 -19.20 8.85 2.69
C LEU A 158 -17.76 8.37 2.87
N MET A 159 -17.48 7.19 2.33
CA MET A 159 -16.14 6.62 2.23
C MET A 159 -15.66 6.75 0.80
N ASP A 160 -14.64 7.59 0.58
CA ASP A 160 -13.93 7.65 -0.70
C ASP A 160 -12.69 6.75 -0.62
N VAL A 161 -12.57 5.80 -1.53
CA VAL A 161 -11.46 4.85 -1.59
C VAL A 161 -10.87 4.76 -2.99
N GLU A 162 -9.55 4.63 -3.04
CA GLU A 162 -8.78 4.38 -4.24
C GLU A 162 -8.19 2.96 -4.20
N ILE A 163 -8.35 2.22 -5.29
CA ILE A 163 -7.76 0.90 -5.51
C ILE A 163 -6.42 1.10 -6.23
N THR A 164 -5.35 0.54 -5.68
CA THR A 164 -4.01 0.56 -6.27
C THR A 164 -3.47 -0.87 -6.36
N PRO A 165 -3.05 -1.35 -7.54
CA PRO A 165 -2.46 -2.68 -7.66
C PRO A 165 -1.12 -2.77 -6.92
N ALA A 166 -0.84 -3.95 -6.38
CA ALA A 166 0.46 -4.24 -5.77
C ALA A 166 1.56 -4.38 -6.84
N ASN A 167 1.22 -4.86 -8.04
CA ASN A 167 2.13 -5.01 -9.16
C ASN A 167 1.41 -4.69 -10.49
N TYR A 168 1.71 -3.55 -11.09
CA TYR A 168 1.16 -3.15 -12.40
C TYR A 168 1.65 -4.04 -13.55
N SER A 169 2.80 -4.69 -13.38
CA SER A 169 3.42 -5.55 -14.40
C SER A 169 3.13 -7.03 -14.18
N ALA A 170 2.12 -7.36 -13.36
CA ALA A 170 1.69 -8.74 -13.18
C ALA A 170 1.29 -9.36 -14.54
N VAL A 171 1.69 -10.61 -14.73
CA VAL A 171 1.36 -11.40 -15.92
C VAL A 171 0.32 -12.43 -15.49
N GLU A 172 -0.68 -12.64 -16.33
CA GLU A 172 -1.70 -13.66 -16.13
C GLU A 172 -1.40 -14.82 -17.10
N ASN A 173 -1.29 -16.04 -16.57
CA ASN A 173 -1.11 -17.24 -17.38
C ASN A 173 -2.38 -18.08 -17.41
N TYR A 174 -2.78 -18.49 -18.61
CA TYR A 174 -3.92 -19.35 -18.85
C TYR A 174 -3.52 -20.56 -19.67
N GLU A 175 -4.23 -21.65 -19.45
CA GLU A 175 -4.24 -22.78 -20.35
C GLU A 175 -5.55 -22.79 -21.11
N VAL A 176 -5.45 -22.88 -22.42
CA VAL A 176 -6.56 -22.79 -23.35
C VAL A 176 -6.58 -24.04 -24.19
N ARG A 177 -7.77 -24.63 -24.35
CA ARG A 177 -8.02 -25.75 -25.24
C ARG A 177 -9.21 -25.44 -26.14
N CYS A 178 -8.94 -25.25 -27.43
CA CYS A 178 -9.95 -24.90 -28.42
C CYS A 178 -10.14 -26.04 -29.45
N PRO A 179 -11.36 -26.28 -29.95
CA PRO A 179 -11.61 -27.20 -31.05
C PRO A 179 -10.85 -26.86 -32.34
N SER A 180 -10.54 -25.57 -32.57
CA SER A 180 -9.78 -25.11 -33.74
C SER A 180 -8.34 -25.64 -33.78
N ASP A 181 -7.79 -25.97 -32.62
CA ASP A 181 -6.37 -26.30 -32.43
C ASP A 181 -6.20 -27.80 -32.18
N ASN A 182 -7.04 -28.63 -32.82
CA ASN A 182 -7.13 -30.08 -32.63
C ASN A 182 -7.39 -30.51 -31.17
N GLY A 183 -7.82 -29.60 -30.30
CA GLY A 183 -8.06 -29.88 -28.88
C GLY A 183 -6.79 -30.03 -28.03
N GLU A 184 -5.63 -29.57 -28.50
CA GLU A 184 -4.42 -29.52 -27.66
C GLU A 184 -4.48 -28.36 -26.66
N TRP A 185 -3.89 -28.56 -25.48
CA TRP A 185 -3.71 -27.50 -24.50
C TRP A 185 -2.54 -26.61 -24.92
N ARG A 186 -2.75 -25.30 -24.89
CA ARG A 186 -1.71 -24.29 -25.07
C ARG A 186 -1.67 -23.34 -23.89
N THR A 187 -0.47 -22.95 -23.49
CA THR A 187 -0.27 -21.89 -22.50
C THR A 187 -0.28 -20.54 -23.18
N VAL A 188 -1.05 -19.60 -22.64
CA VAL A 188 -1.12 -18.21 -23.07
C VAL A 188 -0.72 -17.34 -21.88
N SER A 189 0.35 -16.56 -22.05
CA SER A 189 0.80 -15.57 -21.07
C SER A 189 0.47 -14.18 -21.60
N GLN A 190 -0.18 -13.35 -20.79
CA GLN A 190 -0.48 -11.97 -21.15
C GLN A 190 -0.21 -11.00 -20.00
N PRO A 191 0.16 -9.74 -20.29
CA PRO A 191 0.08 -8.67 -19.29
C PRO A 191 -1.35 -8.58 -18.76
N ASN A 192 -1.49 -8.31 -17.46
CA ASN A 192 -2.82 -8.10 -16.88
C ASN A 192 -3.56 -6.96 -17.59
N LEU A 193 -4.84 -7.16 -17.88
CA LEU A 193 -5.64 -6.18 -18.63
C LEU A 193 -6.40 -5.22 -17.72
N ILE A 194 -6.77 -5.65 -16.50
CA ILE A 194 -7.65 -4.86 -15.64
C ILE A 194 -7.02 -3.55 -15.15
N TRP A 195 -5.75 -3.54 -14.73
CA TRP A 195 -5.14 -2.33 -14.18
C TRP A 195 -4.97 -1.20 -15.20
N PRO A 196 -4.46 -1.46 -16.42
CA PRO A 196 -4.45 -0.46 -17.48
C PRO A 196 -5.85 0.07 -17.81
N VAL A 197 -6.85 -0.81 -17.88
CA VAL A 197 -8.24 -0.41 -18.17
C VAL A 197 -8.79 0.51 -17.10
N LEU A 198 -8.69 0.13 -15.81
CA LEU A 198 -9.18 0.95 -14.71
C LEU A 198 -8.46 2.30 -14.64
N SER A 199 -7.15 2.33 -14.89
CA SER A 199 -6.39 3.58 -14.91
C SER A 199 -6.82 4.52 -16.05
N GLN A 200 -6.96 4.00 -17.27
CA GLN A 200 -7.31 4.82 -18.45
C GLN A 200 -8.77 5.27 -18.47
N THR A 201 -9.65 4.55 -17.76
CA THR A 201 -11.07 4.92 -17.60
C THR A 201 -11.32 5.74 -16.33
N GLU A 202 -10.27 6.08 -15.57
CA GLU A 202 -10.36 6.79 -14.28
C GLU A 202 -11.25 6.06 -13.25
N ARG A 203 -11.31 4.72 -13.33
CA ARG A 203 -12.09 3.82 -12.47
C ARG A 203 -11.27 3.17 -11.37
N THR A 204 -10.37 3.94 -10.76
CA THR A 204 -9.63 3.50 -9.56
C THR A 204 -10.25 4.04 -8.28
N LYS A 205 -11.16 5.01 -8.35
CA LYS A 205 -11.74 5.70 -7.20
C LYS A 205 -13.24 5.45 -7.08
N TYR A 206 -13.69 5.20 -5.85
CA TYR A 206 -15.06 4.82 -5.53
C TYR A 206 -15.54 5.54 -4.28
N THR A 207 -16.84 5.82 -4.23
CA THR A 207 -17.50 6.43 -3.07
C THR A 207 -18.63 5.51 -2.60
N PHE A 208 -18.65 5.21 -1.30
CA PHE A 208 -19.68 4.40 -0.65
C PHE A 208 -20.38 5.21 0.45
N ASP A 209 -21.69 5.04 0.62
CA ASP A 209 -22.43 5.60 1.75
C ASP A 209 -22.42 4.62 2.92
N LEU A 210 -21.68 4.96 3.98
CA LEU A 210 -21.52 4.11 5.16
C LEU A 210 -22.66 4.25 6.18
N THR A 211 -23.66 5.12 5.93
CA THR A 211 -24.84 5.18 6.79
C THR A 211 -25.82 4.04 6.55
N GLN A 212 -25.59 3.27 5.49
CA GLN A 212 -26.38 2.10 5.13
C GLN A 212 -25.59 0.82 5.44
N PRO A 213 -26.25 -0.27 5.87
CA PRO A 213 -25.57 -1.54 6.14
C PRO A 213 -24.98 -2.18 4.88
N SER A 214 -25.51 -1.81 3.70
CA SER A 214 -24.98 -2.21 2.41
C SER A 214 -25.11 -1.08 1.39
N TYR A 215 -24.13 -0.90 0.53
CA TYR A 215 -24.19 0.06 -0.58
C TYR A 215 -23.58 -0.52 -1.85
N THR A 216 -24.26 -0.35 -2.98
CA THR A 216 -23.83 -0.92 -4.27
C THR A 216 -23.50 0.18 -5.27
N VAL A 217 -22.32 0.10 -5.87
CA VAL A 217 -21.88 0.92 -7.00
C VAL A 217 -21.85 0.04 -8.24
N THR A 218 -22.54 0.46 -9.30
CA THR A 218 -22.46 -0.20 -10.62
C THR A 218 -22.14 0.82 -11.70
N PHE A 219 -21.41 0.37 -12.73
CA PHE A 219 -21.22 1.16 -13.94
C PHE A 219 -20.90 0.25 -15.13
N THR A 220 -21.11 0.82 -16.31
CA THR A 220 -20.71 0.22 -17.59
C THR A 220 -20.08 1.30 -18.45
N GLU A 221 -18.97 0.98 -19.11
CA GLU A 221 -18.18 1.94 -19.86
C GLU A 221 -17.58 1.31 -21.12
N ASP A 222 -17.67 2.04 -22.24
CA ASP A 222 -16.99 1.70 -23.48
C ASP A 222 -15.50 2.08 -23.37
N ILE A 223 -14.65 1.06 -23.31
CA ILE A 223 -13.21 1.23 -23.15
C ILE A 223 -12.61 1.83 -24.43
N ALA A 224 -13.14 1.47 -25.60
CA ALA A 224 -12.62 1.95 -26.87
C ALA A 224 -12.83 3.47 -27.01
N ALA A 225 -14.00 3.95 -26.61
CA ALA A 225 -14.32 5.37 -26.62
C ALA A 225 -13.40 6.19 -25.69
N ARG A 226 -13.02 5.64 -24.53
CA ARG A 226 -12.15 6.31 -23.55
C ARG A 226 -10.67 6.27 -23.90
N THR A 227 -10.22 5.15 -24.45
CA THR A 227 -8.80 4.90 -24.72
C THR A 227 -8.39 5.32 -26.13
N GLY A 228 -9.30 5.89 -26.93
CA GLY A 228 -9.02 6.20 -28.34
C GLY A 228 -8.78 4.95 -29.18
N ASN A 229 -9.48 3.85 -28.86
CA ASN A 229 -9.34 2.51 -29.46
C ASN A 229 -8.02 1.78 -29.17
N VAL A 230 -7.23 2.22 -28.19
CA VAL A 230 -6.03 1.49 -27.74
C VAL A 230 -6.42 0.15 -27.11
N ILE A 231 -7.45 0.17 -26.26
CA ILE A 231 -8.06 -1.03 -25.69
C ILE A 231 -9.51 -1.09 -26.16
N LYS A 232 -9.92 -2.22 -26.72
CA LYS A 232 -11.29 -2.43 -27.18
C LYS A 232 -12.07 -3.22 -26.14
N GLY A 233 -13.38 -2.98 -26.11
CA GLY A 233 -14.31 -3.75 -25.28
C GLY A 233 -15.19 -2.89 -24.39
N LEU A 234 -15.96 -3.59 -23.57
CA LEU A 234 -16.86 -2.99 -22.58
C LEU A 234 -16.39 -3.39 -21.19
N LEU A 235 -16.19 -2.42 -20.31
CA LEU A 235 -15.98 -2.64 -18.89
C LEU A 235 -17.34 -2.54 -18.19
N SER A 236 -17.70 -3.55 -17.42
CA SER A 236 -18.80 -3.47 -16.45
C SER A 236 -18.27 -3.75 -15.06
N ALA A 237 -18.89 -3.15 -14.05
CA ALA A 237 -18.45 -3.32 -12.68
C ALA A 237 -19.62 -3.32 -11.70
N GLU A 238 -19.44 -4.06 -10.62
CA GLU A 238 -20.28 -4.08 -9.44
C GLU A 238 -19.39 -4.12 -8.19
N LEU A 239 -19.57 -3.15 -7.30
CA LEU A 239 -18.88 -3.08 -6.01
C LEU A 239 -19.92 -2.95 -4.92
N ILE A 240 -19.86 -3.82 -3.91
CA ILE A 240 -20.81 -3.86 -2.80
C ILE A 240 -20.04 -3.71 -1.50
N SER A 241 -20.35 -2.68 -0.72
CA SER A 241 -19.84 -2.54 0.65
C SER A 241 -20.81 -3.14 1.65
N LEU A 242 -20.26 -3.84 2.65
CA LEU A 242 -20.98 -4.50 3.74
C LEU A 242 -20.25 -4.25 5.05
N GLN A 243 -20.98 -3.96 6.12
CA GLN A 243 -20.43 -3.83 7.49
C GLN A 243 -20.62 -5.13 8.27
#